data_AF-A0A7M3XHD2-F1
#
_entry.id   AF-A0A7M3XHD2-F1
#
_cell.length_a   1.000
_cell.length_b   1.000
_cell.length_c   1.000
_cell.angle_alpha   90.00
_cell.angle_beta   90.00
_cell.angle_gamma   90.00
#
_symmetry.space_group_name_H-M   'P 1'
#
loop_
_entity.id
_entity.type
_entity.pdbx_description
1 polymer ?
#
loop_
_entity_poly.entity_id
_entity_poly.type
_entity_poly.pdbx_seq_one_letter_code
_entity_poly.pdbx_strand_id
1 'polypeptide(L)'
;MQIQCPMCQSTLAFPNDVAVVFCPNCNQKFSPKALPKGSYRGWLIAISGLMICFGFWLTIPIVELFDDSTSVAIGLIFFHMMFGTLVVIAGLVMSIRDKVRRGSKWIVMELILAIYVIYGLFSLTTINGIV
;
A
#
# COMPACT_ATOMS: atom_id res chain seq x y z
N MET A 1 -19.10 20.62 3.59
CA MET A 1 -17.98 19.85 3.03
C MET A 1 -17.17 20.75 2.10
N GLN A 2 -15.84 20.68 2.10
CA GLN A 2 -14.99 21.39 1.13
C GLN A 2 -14.44 20.40 0.11
N ILE A 3 -14.60 20.71 -1.17
CA ILE A 3 -14.15 19.86 -2.29
C ILE A 3 -13.42 20.74 -3.31
N GLN A 4 -12.30 20.24 -3.84
CA GLN A 4 -11.60 20.92 -4.93
C GLN A 4 -12.24 20.58 -6.28
N CYS A 5 -12.45 21.60 -7.10
CA CYS A 5 -12.89 21.39 -8.48
C CYS A 5 -11.82 20.60 -9.27
N PRO A 6 -12.20 19.55 -10.02
CA PRO A 6 -11.25 18.74 -10.79
C PRO A 6 -10.54 19.51 -11.92
N MET A 7 -11.14 20.59 -12.44
CA MET A 7 -10.55 21.40 -13.52
C MET A 7 -9.67 22.54 -13.00
N CYS A 8 -10.22 23.39 -12.13
CA CYS A 8 -9.56 24.63 -11.72
C CYS A 8 -8.99 24.59 -10.30
N GLN A 9 -9.10 23.45 -9.60
CA GLN A 9 -8.63 23.24 -8.22
C GLN A 9 -9.16 24.24 -7.18
N SER A 10 -10.14 25.08 -7.54
CA SER A 10 -10.79 25.99 -6.60
C SER A 10 -11.49 25.19 -5.50
N THR A 11 -11.33 25.64 -4.25
CA THR A 11 -11.97 25.02 -3.10
C THR A 11 -13.39 25.53 -2.98
N LEU A 12 -14.35 24.61 -2.98
CA LEU A 12 -15.77 24.95 -2.98
C LEU A 12 -16.47 24.28 -1.80
N ALA A 13 -17.38 25.00 -1.16
CA ALA A 13 -18.11 24.53 0.02
C ALA A 13 -19.57 24.23 -0.31
N PHE A 14 -20.04 23.01 0.00
CA PHE A 14 -21.41 22.57 -0.26
C PHE A 14 -21.99 21.74 0.91
N PRO A 15 -23.32 21.70 1.07
CA PRO A 15 -24.01 20.74 1.93
C PRO A 15 -23.83 19.30 1.41
N ASN A 16 -23.98 18.29 2.27
CA ASN A 16 -23.57 16.91 1.97
C ASN A 16 -24.43 16.19 0.91
N ASP A 17 -25.62 16.71 0.60
CA ASP A 17 -26.66 15.98 -0.13
C ASP A 17 -26.81 16.40 -1.61
N VAL A 18 -25.88 17.20 -2.15
CA VAL A 18 -26.00 17.69 -3.52
C VAL A 18 -25.50 16.64 -4.52
N ALA A 19 -26.40 16.17 -5.40
CA ALA A 19 -26.07 15.18 -6.42
C ALA A 19 -25.12 15.74 -7.51
N VAL A 20 -25.24 17.02 -7.82
CA VAL A 20 -24.46 17.69 -8.87
C VAL A 20 -24.08 19.09 -8.43
N VAL A 21 -22.83 19.44 -8.66
CA VAL A 21 -22.23 20.71 -8.25
C VAL A 21 -21.70 21.43 -9.48
N PHE A 22 -21.91 22.74 -9.49
CA PHE A 22 -21.40 23.63 -10.52
C PHE A 22 -20.22 24.41 -9.95
N CYS A 23 -19.07 24.39 -10.63
CA CYS A 23 -17.95 25.24 -10.22
C CYS A 23 -18.19 26.68 -10.70
N PRO A 24 -18.24 27.68 -9.81
CA PRO A 24 -18.43 29.09 -10.19
C PRO A 24 -17.23 29.68 -10.95
N ASN A 25 -16.05 29.04 -10.89
CA ASN A 25 -14.83 29.58 -11.50
C ASN A 25 -14.57 29.05 -12.92
N CYS A 26 -14.96 27.79 -13.20
CA CYS A 26 -14.73 27.17 -14.51
C CYS A 26 -16.01 26.65 -15.17
N ASN A 27 -17.19 26.96 -14.61
CA ASN A 27 -18.51 26.56 -15.10
C ASN A 27 -18.67 25.06 -15.37
N GLN A 28 -17.82 24.22 -14.77
CA GLN A 28 -17.85 22.78 -14.99
C GLN A 28 -18.84 22.13 -14.01
N LYS A 29 -19.70 21.28 -14.57
CA LYS A 29 -20.65 20.45 -13.84
C LYS A 29 -19.97 19.13 -13.46
N PHE A 30 -19.91 18.80 -12.19
CA PHE A 30 -19.37 17.52 -11.71
C PHE A 30 -20.19 16.99 -10.53
N SER A 31 -20.21 15.67 -10.36
CA SER A 31 -20.85 15.06 -9.19
C SER A 31 -19.82 14.83 -8.08
N PRO A 32 -20.03 15.34 -6.86
CA PRO A 32 -19.18 15.04 -5.71
C PRO A 32 -19.06 13.55 -5.44
N LYS A 33 -20.11 12.77 -5.75
CA LYS A 33 -20.12 11.31 -5.57
C LYS A 33 -19.22 10.58 -6.57
N ALA A 34 -18.93 11.18 -7.71
CA ALA A 34 -18.06 10.63 -8.74
C ALA A 34 -16.56 10.91 -8.51
N LEU A 35 -16.22 11.75 -7.53
CA LEU A 35 -14.83 12.02 -7.19
C LEU A 35 -14.18 10.78 -6.56
N PRO A 36 -12.93 10.45 -6.93
CA PRO A 36 -12.22 9.32 -6.36
C PRO A 36 -12.06 9.51 -4.85
N LYS A 37 -12.80 8.73 -4.07
CA LYS A 37 -12.69 8.72 -2.61
C LYS A 37 -11.43 7.99 -2.18
N GLY A 38 -10.93 8.32 -0.99
CA GLY A 38 -9.84 7.57 -0.40
C GLY A 38 -10.25 6.15 -0.06
N SER A 39 -9.55 5.19 -0.66
CA SER A 39 -9.63 3.78 -0.33
C SER A 39 -8.45 3.41 0.57
N TYR A 40 -8.74 2.75 1.68
CA TYR A 40 -7.74 2.20 2.60
C TYR A 40 -7.37 0.75 2.23
N ARG A 41 -7.94 0.21 1.15
CA ARG A 41 -7.77 -1.19 0.72
C ARG A 41 -6.30 -1.53 0.41
N GLY A 42 -5.58 -0.62 -0.25
CA GLY A 42 -4.15 -0.83 -0.54
C GLY A 42 -3.33 -0.98 0.75
N TRP A 43 -3.63 -0.18 1.76
CA TRP A 43 -2.98 -0.24 3.07
C TRP A 43 -3.33 -1.51 3.85
N LEU A 44 -4.59 -1.99 3.79
CA LEU A 44 -4.96 -3.27 4.39
C LEU A 44 -4.14 -4.43 3.81
N ILE A 45 -3.97 -4.44 2.49
CA ILE A 45 -3.20 -5.48 1.80
C ILE A 45 -1.73 -5.37 2.16
N ALA A 46 -1.17 -4.15 2.19
CA ALA A 46 0.20 -3.93 2.62
C ALA A 46 0.44 -4.40 4.06
N ILE A 47 -0.47 -4.10 4.99
CA ILE A 47 -0.39 -4.60 6.39
C ILE A 47 -0.48 -6.12 6.43
N SER A 48 -1.38 -6.74 5.66
CA SER A 48 -1.46 -8.21 5.63
C SER A 48 -0.16 -8.85 5.14
N GLY A 49 0.50 -8.25 4.14
CA GLY A 49 1.81 -8.70 3.67
C GLY A 49 2.90 -8.55 4.74
N LEU A 50 2.91 -7.42 5.46
CA LEU A 50 3.83 -7.19 6.57
C LEU A 50 3.62 -8.18 7.71
N MET A 51 2.37 -8.53 8.02
CA MET A 51 2.05 -9.55 9.03
C MET A 51 2.56 -10.93 8.60
N ILE A 52 2.47 -11.28 7.31
CA ILE A 52 3.07 -12.51 6.79
C ILE A 52 4.59 -12.44 6.93
N CYS A 53 5.24 -11.33 6.57
CA CYS A 53 6.68 -11.18 6.80
C CYS A 53 7.04 -11.31 8.27
N PHE A 54 6.24 -10.79 9.20
CA PHE A 54 6.51 -10.92 10.64
C PHE A 54 6.21 -12.32 11.18
N GLY A 55 5.35 -13.09 10.49
CA GLY A 55 4.90 -14.41 10.91
C GLY A 55 6.02 -15.43 11.11
N PHE A 56 7.20 -15.25 10.47
CA PHE A 56 8.31 -16.18 10.67
C PHE A 56 8.79 -16.22 12.13
N TRP A 57 8.71 -15.10 12.87
CA TRP A 57 9.10 -15.06 14.28
C TRP A 57 8.21 -15.95 15.16
N LEU A 58 6.97 -16.18 14.74
CA LEU A 58 6.05 -17.09 15.41
C LEU A 58 6.20 -18.52 14.92
N THR A 59 6.46 -18.71 13.62
CA THR A 59 6.45 -20.05 13.01
C THR A 59 7.77 -20.81 13.16
N ILE A 60 8.93 -20.13 13.17
CA ILE A 60 10.24 -20.78 13.42
C ILE A 60 10.27 -21.55 14.74
N PRO A 61 10.00 -20.96 15.91
CA PRO A 61 10.09 -21.69 17.18
C PRO A 61 9.08 -22.84 17.28
N ILE A 62 7.97 -22.78 16.53
CA ILE A 62 7.00 -23.88 16.46
C ILE A 62 7.56 -25.03 15.62
N VAL A 63 8.18 -24.73 14.48
CA VAL A 63 8.74 -25.75 13.59
C VAL A 63 9.95 -26.43 14.22
N GLU A 64 10.81 -25.68 14.92
CA GLU A 64 11.95 -26.23 15.67
C GLU A 64 11.53 -27.25 16.75
N LEU A 65 10.29 -27.21 17.26
CA LEU A 65 9.79 -28.25 18.19
C LEU A 65 9.59 -29.63 17.52
N PHE A 66 9.42 -29.67 16.20
CA PHE A 66 9.12 -30.90 15.46
C PHE A 66 10.27 -31.32 14.53
N ASP A 67 11.08 -30.37 14.08
CA ASP A 67 12.17 -30.57 13.13
C ASP A 67 13.29 -29.53 13.34
N ASP A 68 14.45 -29.99 13.82
CA ASP A 68 15.65 -29.18 14.05
C ASP A 68 16.48 -28.94 12.77
N SER A 69 15.95 -29.32 11.60
CA SER A 69 16.67 -29.12 10.34
C SER A 69 16.74 -27.65 9.93
N THR A 70 17.98 -27.17 9.80
CA THR A 70 18.28 -25.80 9.35
C THR A 70 17.71 -25.51 7.96
N SER A 71 17.59 -26.52 7.10
CA SER A 71 17.00 -26.41 5.76
C SER A 71 15.52 -26.04 5.79
N VAL A 72 14.74 -26.60 6.72
CA VAL A 72 13.31 -26.29 6.86
C VAL A 72 13.13 -24.88 7.39
N ALA A 73 13.91 -24.47 8.41
CA ALA A 73 13.89 -23.11 8.93
C ALA A 73 14.22 -22.07 7.84
N ILE A 74 15.27 -22.31 7.06
CA ILE A 74 15.65 -21.45 5.92
C ILE A 74 14.53 -21.40 4.88
N GLY A 75 13.96 -22.54 4.49
CA GLY A 75 12.84 -22.59 3.54
C GLY A 75 11.62 -21.79 4.02
N LEU A 76 11.33 -21.84 5.32
CA LEU A 76 10.23 -21.10 5.93
C LEU A 76 10.47 -19.58 5.91
N ILE A 77 11.70 -19.14 6.17
CA ILE A 77 12.12 -17.73 6.07
C ILE A 77 11.93 -17.24 4.63
N PHE A 78 12.40 -18.01 3.64
CA PHE A 78 12.21 -17.66 2.22
C PHE A 78 10.73 -17.56 1.87
N PHE A 79 9.90 -18.49 2.33
CA PHE A 79 8.45 -18.45 2.08
C PHE A 79 7.81 -17.18 2.65
N HIS A 80 8.02 -16.86 3.94
CA HIS A 80 7.42 -15.68 4.57
C HIS A 80 7.95 -14.37 3.97
N MET A 81 9.25 -14.30 3.69
CA MET A 81 9.88 -13.09 3.15
C MET A 81 9.49 -12.87 1.69
N MET A 82 9.57 -13.87 0.82
CA MET A 82 9.21 -13.71 -0.59
C MET A 82 7.71 -13.48 -0.76
N PHE A 83 6.88 -14.35 -0.18
CA PHE A 83 5.43 -14.25 -0.34
C PHE A 83 4.89 -13.00 0.34
N GLY A 84 5.33 -12.71 1.56
CA GLY A 84 4.93 -11.50 2.28
C GLY A 84 5.32 -10.23 1.54
N THR A 85 6.54 -10.15 0.99
CA THR A 85 6.99 -8.96 0.24
C THR A 85 6.18 -8.75 -1.04
N LEU A 86 5.83 -9.80 -1.77
CA LEU A 86 4.97 -9.70 -2.95
C LEU A 86 3.60 -9.10 -2.59
N VAL A 87 3.02 -9.52 -1.47
CA VAL A 87 1.74 -8.99 -0.96
C VAL A 87 1.90 -7.52 -0.55
N VAL A 88 3.00 -7.14 0.12
CA VAL A 88 3.28 -5.74 0.48
C VAL A 88 3.37 -4.87 -0.76
N ILE A 89 4.13 -5.29 -1.77
CA ILE A 89 4.30 -4.54 -3.03
C ILE A 89 2.94 -4.37 -3.72
N ALA A 90 2.13 -5.44 -3.82
CA ALA A 90 0.80 -5.35 -4.41
C ALA A 90 -0.09 -4.33 -3.68
N GLY A 91 -0.09 -4.34 -2.34
CA GLY A 91 -0.80 -3.38 -1.51
C GLY A 91 -0.35 -1.93 -1.74
N LEU A 92 0.97 -1.70 -1.79
CA LEU A 92 1.55 -0.39 -2.05
C LEU A 92 1.23 0.11 -3.45
N VAL A 93 1.32 -0.71 -4.49
CA VAL A 93 0.98 -0.32 -5.87
C VAL A 93 -0.48 0.13 -5.96
N MET A 94 -1.41 -0.60 -5.33
CA MET A 94 -2.81 -0.19 -5.27
C MET A 94 -2.99 1.13 -4.53
N SER A 95 -2.30 1.30 -3.40
CA SER A 95 -2.38 2.53 -2.61
C SER A 95 -1.82 3.75 -3.34
N ILE A 96 -0.68 3.57 -4.05
CA ILE A 96 -0.04 4.61 -4.86
C ILE A 96 -0.97 5.02 -5.98
N ARG A 97 -1.57 4.06 -6.70
CA ARG A 97 -2.53 4.33 -7.77
C ARG A 97 -3.72 5.16 -7.28
N ASP A 98 -4.24 4.85 -6.10
CA ASP A 98 -5.35 5.59 -5.49
C ASP A 98 -4.94 7.01 -5.06
N LYS A 99 -3.68 7.21 -4.64
CA LYS A 99 -3.15 8.54 -4.27
C LYS A 99 -2.80 9.40 -5.48
N VAL A 100 -2.25 8.81 -6.54
CA VAL A 100 -2.01 9.49 -7.83
C VAL A 100 -3.32 10.02 -8.41
N ARG A 101 -4.37 9.17 -8.44
CA ARG A 101 -5.70 9.56 -8.93
C ARG A 101 -6.34 10.73 -8.18
N ARG A 102 -5.97 10.94 -6.91
CA ARG A 102 -6.48 12.00 -6.05
C ARG A 102 -5.56 13.22 -5.96
N GLY A 103 -4.40 13.20 -6.62
CA GLY A 103 -3.40 14.27 -6.52
C GLY A 103 -2.83 14.44 -5.11
N SER A 104 -2.79 13.38 -4.31
CA SER A 104 -2.36 13.46 -2.90
C SER A 104 -0.84 13.50 -2.77
N LYS A 105 -0.31 14.50 -2.05
CA LYS A 105 1.12 14.62 -1.71
C LYS A 105 1.62 13.48 -0.80
N TRP A 106 0.71 12.76 -0.14
CA TRP A 106 1.03 11.62 0.72
C TRP A 106 1.48 10.35 -0.03
N ILE A 107 1.67 10.45 -1.34
CA ILE A 107 2.31 9.42 -2.18
C ILE A 107 3.77 9.20 -1.80
N VAL A 108 4.47 10.23 -1.31
CA VAL A 108 5.89 10.17 -0.95
C VAL A 108 6.16 9.11 0.12
N MET A 109 5.28 9.00 1.13
CA MET A 109 5.43 8.00 2.20
C MET A 109 5.35 6.56 1.65
N GLU A 110 4.55 6.32 0.62
CA GLU A 110 4.43 4.98 0.02
C GLU A 110 5.62 4.65 -0.87
N LEU A 111 6.20 5.64 -1.54
CA LEU A 111 7.44 5.46 -2.29
C LEU A 111 8.61 5.14 -1.36
N ILE A 112 8.72 5.84 -0.22
CA ILE A 112 9.75 5.54 0.79
C ILE A 112 9.57 4.10 1.31
N LEU A 113 8.34 3.69 1.64
CA LEU A 113 8.09 2.32 2.11
C LEU A 113 8.40 1.28 1.02
N ALA A 114 8.04 1.55 -0.24
CA ALA A 114 8.33 0.65 -1.35
C ALA A 114 9.85 0.49 -1.56
N ILE A 115 10.62 1.58 -1.51
CA ILE A 115 12.08 1.55 -1.61
C ILE A 115 12.66 0.72 -0.45
N TYR A 116 12.20 0.94 0.78
CA TYR A 116 12.66 0.19 1.95
C TYR A 116 12.39 -1.32 1.80
N VAL A 117 11.20 -1.70 1.34
CA VAL A 117 10.81 -3.09 1.13
C VAL A 117 11.65 -3.74 0.01
N ILE A 118 11.87 -3.04 -1.10
CA ILE A 118 12.70 -3.52 -2.21
C ILE A 118 14.16 -3.67 -1.75
N TYR A 119 14.70 -2.70 -1.02
CA TYR A 119 16.05 -2.76 -0.47
C TYR A 119 16.21 -3.97 0.48
N GLY A 120 15.23 -4.20 1.36
CA GLY A 120 15.22 -5.38 2.23
C GLY A 120 15.26 -6.70 1.46
N LEU A 121 14.53 -6.78 0.34
CA LEU A 121 14.55 -7.96 -0.54
C LEU A 121 15.93 -8.16 -1.18
N PHE A 122 16.55 -7.09 -1.70
CA PHE A 122 17.90 -7.14 -2.26
C PHE A 122 18.95 -7.52 -1.22
N SER A 123 18.87 -6.99 0.00
CA SER A 123 19.78 -7.34 1.09
C SER A 123 19.68 -8.82 1.48
N LEU A 124 18.49 -9.41 1.42
CA LEU A 124 18.31 -10.85 1.66
C LEU A 124 18.97 -11.70 0.57
N THR A 125 18.94 -11.24 -0.68
CA THR A 125 19.61 -11.95 -1.78
C THR A 125 21.14 -11.85 -1.72
N THR A 126 21.69 -10.72 -1.26
CA THR A 126 23.14 -10.53 -1.15
C THR A 126 23.76 -11.22 0.07
N ILE A 127 23.05 -11.30 1.19
CA ILE A 127 23.53 -12.02 2.40
C ILE A 127 23.58 -13.55 2.16
N ASN A 128 22.71 -14.08 1.29
CA ASN A 128 22.65 -15.51 0.97
C ASN A 128 23.58 -15.95 -0.18
N GLY A 129 24.50 -15.10 -0.63
CA GLY A 129 25.52 -15.48 -1.61
C GLY A 129 25.00 -15.85 -3.00
N ILE A 130 23.81 -15.35 -3.39
CA ILE A 130 23.33 -15.47 -4.78
C ILE A 130 23.85 -14.27 -5.57
N VAL A 131 25.18 -14.19 -5.70
CA VAL A 131 25.94 -13.60 -6.82
C VAL A 131 27.25 -14.36 -6.93
#